data_AF-A0A645G229-F1
#
_entry.id   AF-A0A645G229-F1
#
_cell.length_a   1.000
_cell.length_b   1.000
_cell.length_c   1.000
_cell.angle_alpha   90.00
_cell.angle_beta   90.00
_cell.angle_gamma   90.00
#
_symmetry.space_group_name_H-M   'P 1'
#
loop_
_entity.id
_entity.type
_entity.pdbx_description
1 polymer ?
#
loop_
_entity_poly.entity_id
_entity_poly.type
_entity_poly.pdbx_seq_one_letter_code
_entity_poly.pdbx_strand_id
1 'polypeptide(L)'
;MKKTYFLGKVYGPDGEPIMDGDKELEYKPDAIALDVSGTPNEKTAGARMAKYEFDNTAQAGGQLVHNDWVLFRYADVLLMKSEALVRAGQNGDAELQQVRGRVDATARTATLNNILDERLLEFAWEGLRRQDLIRFGKFHQPISDRPASAPFRTVFPIPVDVLSLNTNLTQNPGYTN
;
A
#
# COMPACT_ATOMS: atom_id res chain seq x y z
N MET A 1 6.38 7.75 -8.68
CA MET A 1 6.23 6.35 -9.16
C MET A 1 7.57 5.62 -9.25
N LYS A 2 8.57 6.09 -10.01
CA LYS A 2 9.88 5.39 -10.15
C LYS A 2 10.62 5.09 -8.84
N LYS A 3 10.43 5.90 -7.78
CA LYS A 3 11.02 5.67 -6.45
C LYS A 3 10.29 4.62 -5.59
N THR A 4 9.12 4.16 -6.03
CA THR A 4 8.25 3.28 -5.24
C THR A 4 8.04 1.94 -5.92
N TYR A 5 8.18 1.92 -7.25
CA TYR A 5 7.90 0.74 -8.06
C TYR A 5 8.93 0.51 -9.16
N PHE A 6 9.27 -0.76 -9.41
CA PHE A 6 9.88 -1.22 -10.65
C PHE A 6 8.81 -1.25 -11.74
N LEU A 7 9.09 -0.55 -12.84
CA LEU A 7 8.20 -0.38 -13.99
C LEU A 7 9.05 -0.61 -15.26
N GLY A 8 8.99 -1.81 -15.84
CA GLY A 8 9.83 -2.21 -16.97
C GLY A 8 11.07 -2.99 -16.56
N LYS A 9 12.15 -2.80 -17.32
CA LYS A 9 13.43 -3.51 -17.14
C LYS A 9 14.04 -3.25 -15.77
N VAL A 10 14.56 -4.31 -15.16
CA VAL A 10 15.13 -4.27 -13.80
C VAL A 10 16.64 -4.39 -13.88
N TYR A 11 17.32 -3.52 -13.15
CA TYR A 11 18.78 -3.50 -13.02
C TYR A 11 19.16 -3.74 -11.56
N GLY A 12 20.23 -4.49 -11.34
CA GLY A 12 20.79 -4.75 -10.03
C GLY A 12 21.51 -3.53 -9.44
N PRO A 13 21.95 -3.61 -8.17
CA PRO A 13 22.75 -2.55 -7.53
C PRO A 13 24.08 -2.28 -8.24
N ASP A 14 24.59 -3.26 -8.99
CA ASP A 14 25.78 -3.18 -9.85
C ASP A 14 25.51 -2.49 -11.20
N GLY A 15 24.26 -2.19 -11.51
CA GLY A 15 23.84 -1.60 -12.79
C GLY A 15 23.63 -2.62 -13.90
N GLU A 16 23.86 -3.90 -13.64
CA GLU A 16 23.68 -4.97 -14.62
C GLU A 16 22.19 -5.37 -14.72
N PRO A 17 21.71 -5.79 -15.90
CA PRO A 17 20.34 -6.24 -16.05
C PRO A 17 20.09 -7.53 -15.25
N ILE A 18 18.98 -7.56 -14.51
CA ILE A 18 18.51 -8.78 -13.86
C ILE A 18 17.87 -9.68 -14.92
N MET A 19 18.17 -10.97 -14.89
CA MET A 19 17.71 -11.95 -15.89
C MET A 19 16.59 -12.86 -15.34
N ASP A 20 15.58 -13.16 -16.15
CA ASP A 20 14.60 -14.25 -15.98
C ASP A 20 14.86 -15.31 -17.05
N GLY A 21 15.71 -16.29 -16.71
CA GLY A 21 16.27 -17.22 -17.68
C GLY A 21 17.18 -16.49 -18.67
N ASP A 22 16.92 -16.64 -19.97
CA ASP A 22 17.74 -16.04 -21.04
C ASP A 22 17.30 -14.62 -21.43
N LYS A 23 16.33 -14.03 -20.73
CA LYS A 23 15.78 -12.71 -21.04
C LYS A 23 15.99 -11.74 -19.88
N GLU A 24 16.21 -10.47 -20.20
CA GLU A 24 16.17 -9.41 -19.19
C GLU A 24 14.79 -9.37 -18.54
N LEU A 25 14.76 -9.30 -17.21
CA LEU A 25 13.55 -9.18 -16.42
C LEU A 25 12.88 -7.83 -16.70
N GLU A 26 11.64 -7.89 -17.15
CA GLU A 26 10.82 -6.72 -17.43
C GLU A 26 9.45 -6.87 -16.78
N TYR A 27 9.14 -6.00 -15.82
CA TYR A 27 7.79 -5.91 -15.26
C TYR A 27 6.87 -5.10 -16.17
N LYS A 28 5.64 -5.56 -16.34
CA LYS A 28 4.63 -4.97 -17.23
C LYS A 28 3.47 -4.40 -16.40
N PRO A 29 3.51 -3.10 -16.03
CA PRO A 29 2.55 -2.52 -15.10
C PRO A 29 1.10 -2.65 -15.55
N ASP A 30 0.87 -2.60 -16.86
CA ASP A 30 -0.47 -2.61 -17.46
C ASP A 30 -0.98 -4.02 -17.79
N ALA A 31 -0.16 -5.06 -17.61
CA ALA A 31 -0.55 -6.45 -17.86
C ALA A 31 -1.27 -7.12 -16.68
N ILE A 32 -1.93 -6.33 -15.81
CA ILE A 32 -2.65 -6.83 -14.63
C ILE A 32 -3.98 -7.47 -15.02
N ALA A 33 -4.31 -8.58 -14.36
CA ALA A 33 -5.61 -9.24 -14.46
C ALA A 33 -5.89 -9.99 -13.15
N LEU A 34 -7.16 -10.32 -12.91
CA LEU A 34 -7.59 -11.09 -11.73
C LEU A 34 -6.95 -12.48 -11.68
N ASP A 35 -6.74 -13.09 -12.85
CA ASP A 35 -6.02 -14.35 -13.00
C ASP A 35 -5.00 -14.21 -14.13
N VAL A 36 -3.73 -14.42 -13.80
CA VAL A 36 -2.60 -14.39 -14.74
C VAL A 36 -1.95 -15.77 -14.91
N SER A 37 -2.54 -16.81 -14.31
CA SER A 37 -2.02 -18.18 -14.32
C SER A 37 -1.97 -18.73 -15.74
N GLY A 38 -0.83 -19.28 -16.13
CA GLY A 38 -0.59 -19.81 -17.48
C GLY A 38 -0.43 -18.74 -18.56
N THR A 39 -0.46 -17.45 -18.22
CA THR A 39 -0.22 -16.38 -19.20
C THR A 39 1.27 -16.12 -19.39
N PRO A 40 1.70 -15.58 -20.55
CA PRO A 40 3.11 -15.24 -20.76
C PRO A 40 3.69 -14.24 -19.76
N ASN A 41 2.84 -13.49 -19.06
CA ASN A 41 3.25 -12.49 -18.07
C ASN A 41 2.95 -12.94 -16.62
N GLU A 42 2.72 -14.23 -16.36
CA GLU A 42 2.39 -14.74 -15.02
C GLU A 42 3.34 -14.22 -13.93
N LYS A 43 4.66 -14.20 -14.22
CA LYS A 43 5.69 -13.69 -13.30
C LYS A 43 5.85 -12.17 -13.32
N THR A 44 5.50 -11.52 -14.43
CA THR A 44 5.90 -10.14 -14.75
C THR A 44 4.76 -9.14 -14.82
N ALA A 45 3.51 -9.60 -14.74
CA ALA A 45 2.31 -8.76 -14.70
C ALA A 45 2.30 -7.86 -13.47
N GLY A 46 2.05 -6.57 -13.70
CA GLY A 46 1.96 -5.54 -12.67
C GLY A 46 3.31 -4.92 -12.27
N ALA A 47 3.22 -3.74 -11.67
CA ALA A 47 4.37 -3.08 -11.04
C ALA A 47 4.87 -3.89 -9.82
N ARG A 48 6.17 -3.81 -9.49
CA ARG A 48 6.72 -4.42 -8.26
C ARG A 48 7.21 -3.36 -7.30
N MET A 49 7.18 -3.68 -6.00
CA MET A 49 7.66 -2.79 -4.96
C MET A 49 9.16 -2.54 -5.11
N ALA A 50 9.55 -1.26 -5.08
CA ALA A 50 10.94 -0.79 -5.12
C ALA A 50 11.21 0.27 -4.05
N LYS A 51 10.33 0.37 -3.05
CA LYS A 51 10.31 1.46 -2.08
C LYS A 51 11.40 1.32 -1.02
N TYR A 52 11.57 0.12 -0.49
CA TYR A 52 12.65 -0.19 0.44
C TYR A 52 13.83 -0.70 -0.37
N GLU A 53 14.99 -0.08 -0.15
CA GLU A 53 16.21 -0.37 -0.90
C GLU A 53 16.74 -1.76 -0.58
N PHE A 54 17.47 -2.35 -1.53
CA PHE A 54 18.16 -3.61 -1.31
C PHE A 54 19.30 -3.42 -0.32
N ASP A 55 19.31 -4.25 0.71
CA ASP A 55 20.44 -4.34 1.61
C ASP A 55 21.52 -5.24 0.99
N ASN A 56 22.59 -4.62 0.48
CA ASN A 56 23.72 -5.31 -0.13
C ASN A 56 24.52 -6.18 0.86
N THR A 57 24.25 -6.05 2.17
CA THR A 57 24.88 -6.84 3.23
C THR A 57 24.00 -7.98 3.74
N ALA A 58 22.75 -8.08 3.25
CA ALA A 58 21.86 -9.18 3.60
C ALA A 58 22.46 -10.53 3.16
N GLN A 59 22.21 -11.57 3.96
CA GLN A 59 22.69 -12.91 3.61
C GLN A 59 21.91 -13.48 2.41
N ALA A 60 22.52 -14.45 1.73
CA ALA A 60 21.94 -15.10 0.57
C ALA A 60 20.50 -15.57 0.84
N GLY A 61 19.57 -15.17 -0.03
CA GLY A 61 18.14 -15.45 0.11
C GLY A 61 17.32 -14.36 0.81
N GLY A 62 17.89 -13.17 1.05
CA GLY A 62 17.15 -12.05 1.66
C GLY A 62 16.91 -12.21 3.16
N GLN A 63 17.72 -13.04 3.81
CA GLN A 63 17.70 -13.21 5.26
C GLN A 63 18.56 -12.12 5.91
N LEU A 64 18.19 -11.74 7.14
CA LEU A 64 18.92 -10.74 7.94
C LEU A 64 19.09 -9.39 7.22
N VAL A 65 18.03 -8.92 6.55
CA VAL A 65 17.98 -7.53 6.05
C VAL A 65 18.02 -6.56 7.23
N HIS A 66 18.86 -5.54 7.14
CA HIS A 66 19.08 -4.54 8.19
C HIS A 66 18.13 -3.34 8.07
N ASN A 67 17.23 -3.34 7.08
CA ASN A 67 16.25 -2.26 6.91
C ASN A 67 15.31 -2.20 8.12
N ASP A 68 15.29 -1.05 8.79
CA ASP A 68 14.30 -0.79 9.82
C ASP A 68 12.89 -0.69 9.24
N TRP A 69 11.92 -1.23 9.98
CA TRP A 69 10.52 -1.10 9.62
C TRP A 69 9.95 0.21 10.16
N VAL A 70 9.40 1.01 9.27
CA VAL A 70 8.86 2.33 9.64
C VAL A 70 7.41 2.17 10.08
N LEU A 71 7.20 1.99 11.39
CA LEU A 71 5.85 1.93 11.97
C LEU A 71 5.20 3.31 12.11
N PHE A 72 5.99 4.30 12.54
CA PHE A 72 5.55 5.68 12.73
C PHE A 72 6.56 6.64 12.11
N ARG A 73 6.06 7.67 11.45
CA ARG A 73 6.92 8.73 10.89
C ARG A 73 6.19 10.06 10.80
N TYR A 74 6.97 11.12 10.75
CA TYR A 74 6.46 12.49 10.85
C TYR A 74 5.45 12.86 9.75
N ALA A 75 5.58 12.33 8.53
CA ALA A 75 4.63 12.60 7.47
C ALA A 75 3.20 12.12 7.81
N ASP A 76 3.05 11.06 8.60
CA ASP A 76 1.73 10.60 9.04
C ASP A 76 1.10 11.61 10.00
N VAL A 77 1.90 12.16 10.92
CA VAL A 77 1.47 13.25 11.81
C VAL A 77 1.00 14.47 11.01
N LEU A 78 1.77 14.88 10.01
CA LEU A 78 1.40 16.00 9.13
C LEU A 78 0.09 15.74 8.38
N LEU A 79 -0.04 14.57 7.75
CA LEU A 79 -1.25 14.25 6.97
C LEU A 79 -2.48 14.01 7.86
N MET A 80 -2.31 13.45 9.08
CA MET A 80 -3.38 13.37 10.07
C MET A 80 -3.84 14.76 10.53
N LYS A 81 -2.90 15.69 10.76
CA LYS A 81 -3.23 17.07 11.13
C LYS A 81 -3.94 17.80 9.98
N SER A 82 -3.45 17.66 8.74
CA SER A 82 -4.10 18.20 7.54
C SER A 82 -5.54 17.71 7.42
N GLU A 83 -5.77 16.40 7.62
CA GLU A 83 -7.11 15.82 7.59
C GLU A 83 -8.01 16.37 8.70
N ALA A 84 -7.50 16.47 9.93
CA ALA A 84 -8.26 17.00 11.06
C ALA A 84 -8.69 18.46 10.82
N LEU A 85 -7.78 19.31 10.30
CA LEU A 85 -8.06 20.70 9.96
C LEU A 85 -9.16 20.79 8.90
N VAL A 86 -9.04 20.03 7.81
CA VAL A 86 -10.07 20.03 6.74
C VAL A 86 -11.42 19.55 7.27
N ARG A 87 -11.46 18.52 8.12
CA ARG A 87 -12.71 18.06 8.77
C ARG A 87 -13.32 19.10 9.71
N ALA A 88 -12.49 19.96 10.31
CA ALA A 88 -12.91 21.07 11.14
C ALA A 88 -13.31 22.32 10.34
N GLY A 89 -13.33 22.25 9.00
CA GLY A 89 -13.63 23.41 8.13
C GLY A 89 -12.48 24.42 8.04
N GLN A 90 -11.26 24.02 8.42
CA GLN A 90 -10.05 24.85 8.37
C GLN A 90 -9.17 24.48 7.18
N ASN A 91 -8.16 25.32 6.92
CA ASN A 91 -7.16 25.06 5.87
C ASN A 91 -6.09 24.09 6.38
N GLY A 92 -5.84 23.01 5.64
CA GLY A 92 -4.78 22.02 5.94
C GLY A 92 -3.64 22.01 4.91
N ASP A 93 -3.50 23.06 4.11
CA ASP A 93 -2.55 23.13 2.98
C ASP A 93 -1.11 23.12 3.48
N ALA A 94 -0.82 23.77 4.60
CA ALA A 94 0.52 23.90 5.14
C ALA A 94 1.15 22.52 5.43
N GLU A 95 0.42 21.63 6.11
CA GLU A 95 0.87 20.28 6.42
C GLU A 95 0.97 19.40 5.17
N LEU A 96 -0.01 19.49 4.26
CA LEU A 96 0.02 18.74 3.00
C LEU A 96 1.23 19.16 2.14
N GLN A 97 1.51 20.45 2.07
CA GLN A 97 2.62 20.99 1.29
C GLN A 97 3.98 20.64 1.89
N GLN A 98 4.10 20.46 3.21
CA GLN A 98 5.35 19.96 3.81
C GLN A 98 5.69 18.56 3.30
N VAL A 99 4.70 17.67 3.18
CA VAL A 99 4.92 16.31 2.65
C VAL A 99 5.24 16.33 1.15
N ARG A 100 4.45 17.08 0.37
CA ARG A 100 4.62 17.17 -1.09
C ARG A 100 5.90 17.90 -1.49
N GLY A 101 6.23 18.98 -0.79
CA GLY A 101 7.41 19.81 -1.05
C GLY A 101 8.74 19.08 -0.83
N ARG A 102 8.80 18.14 0.14
CA ARG A 102 9.99 17.31 0.37
C ARG A 102 10.41 16.49 -0.86
N VAL A 103 9.48 16.19 -1.76
CA VAL A 103 9.71 15.38 -2.98
C VAL A 103 9.47 16.17 -4.26
N ASP A 104 9.47 17.51 -4.17
CA ASP A 104 9.22 18.44 -5.28
C ASP A 104 7.91 18.19 -6.04
N ALA A 105 6.90 17.63 -5.35
CA ALA A 105 5.61 17.39 -5.94
C ALA A 105 4.79 18.69 -6.01
N THR A 106 4.07 18.88 -7.11
CA THR A 106 3.23 20.07 -7.36
C THR A 106 2.28 20.36 -6.19
N ALA A 107 2.14 21.61 -5.79
CA ALA A 107 1.21 21.99 -4.73
C ALA A 107 -0.24 21.55 -5.01
N ARG A 108 -0.98 21.25 -3.95
CA ARG A 108 -2.40 20.87 -4.00
C ARG A 108 -3.14 21.48 -2.81
N THR A 109 -4.38 21.89 -3.02
CA THR A 109 -5.28 22.27 -1.92
C THR A 109 -5.65 21.03 -1.11
N ALA A 110 -5.64 21.17 0.22
CA ALA A 110 -6.06 20.17 1.18
C ALA A 110 -7.58 20.01 1.12
N THR A 111 -8.01 18.98 0.41
CA THR A 111 -9.38 18.45 0.44
C THR A 111 -9.31 17.02 0.95
N LEU A 112 -10.42 16.49 1.47
CA LEU A 112 -10.46 15.09 1.92
C LEU A 112 -10.01 14.11 0.82
N ASN A 113 -10.42 14.31 -0.42
CA ASN A 113 -9.99 13.46 -1.52
C ASN A 113 -8.48 13.62 -1.79
N ASN A 114 -7.97 14.85 -1.88
CA ASN A 114 -6.55 15.09 -2.11
C ASN A 114 -5.66 14.52 -1.00
N ILE A 115 -6.11 14.59 0.26
CA ILE A 115 -5.39 14.01 1.39
C ILE A 115 -5.40 12.48 1.32
N LEU A 116 -6.54 11.86 1.00
CA LEU A 116 -6.61 10.40 0.86
C LEU A 116 -5.74 9.88 -0.30
N ASP A 117 -5.67 10.65 -1.39
CA ASP A 117 -4.79 10.36 -2.52
C ASP A 117 -3.32 10.59 -2.14
N GLU A 118 -3.02 11.61 -1.34
CA GLU A 118 -1.66 11.81 -0.83
C GLU A 118 -1.23 10.67 0.08
N ARG A 119 -2.10 10.22 0.98
CA ARG A 119 -1.83 9.07 1.85
C ARG A 119 -1.56 7.80 1.06
N LEU A 120 -2.24 7.59 -0.07
CA LEU A 120 -1.95 6.48 -0.99
C LEU A 120 -0.52 6.54 -1.52
N LEU A 121 -0.10 7.72 -1.99
CA LEU A 121 1.22 7.92 -2.59
C LEU A 121 2.33 7.84 -1.55
N GLU A 122 2.14 8.51 -0.43
CA GLU A 122 3.13 8.65 0.65
C GLU A 122 3.36 7.30 1.35
N PHE A 123 2.30 6.57 1.68
CA PHE A 123 2.35 5.35 2.51
C PHE A 123 2.17 4.04 1.74
N ALA A 124 2.37 4.05 0.41
CA ALA A 124 2.40 2.81 -0.36
C ALA A 124 3.37 1.81 0.29
N TRP A 125 2.93 0.56 0.49
CA TRP A 125 3.69 -0.51 1.16
C TRP A 125 4.01 -0.30 2.66
N GLU A 126 3.26 0.54 3.38
CA GLU A 126 3.42 0.76 4.82
C GLU A 126 2.21 0.31 5.67
N GLY A 127 1.27 -0.46 5.11
CA GLY A 127 0.19 -1.09 5.90
C GLY A 127 -0.97 -0.19 6.35
N LEU A 128 -0.98 1.10 5.97
CA LEU A 128 -1.99 2.06 6.43
C LEU A 128 -3.28 2.09 5.58
N ARG A 129 -3.22 1.67 4.31
CA ARG A 129 -4.27 1.92 3.32
C ARG A 129 -5.66 1.41 3.72
N ARG A 130 -5.75 0.26 4.37
CA ARG A 130 -7.03 -0.31 4.84
C ARG A 130 -7.70 0.62 5.84
N GLN A 131 -6.96 1.10 6.83
CA GLN A 131 -7.48 1.95 7.91
C GLN A 131 -7.93 3.31 7.37
N ASP A 132 -7.14 3.89 6.46
CA ASP A 132 -7.48 5.13 5.76
C ASP A 132 -8.81 4.97 5.00
N LEU A 133 -8.93 3.92 4.18
CA LEU A 133 -10.15 3.70 3.40
C LEU A 133 -11.39 3.50 4.28
N ILE A 134 -11.25 2.86 5.46
CA ILE A 134 -12.35 2.69 6.41
C ILE A 134 -12.77 4.05 7.00
N ARG A 135 -11.82 4.86 7.48
CA ARG A 135 -12.08 6.21 8.01
C ARG A 135 -12.70 7.17 6.99
N PHE A 136 -12.41 6.98 5.71
CA PHE A 136 -12.96 7.76 4.61
C PHE A 136 -14.25 7.16 4.01
N GLY A 137 -14.73 6.03 4.54
CA GLY A 137 -15.94 5.37 4.03
C GLY A 137 -15.81 4.80 2.62
N LYS A 138 -14.58 4.56 2.14
CA LYS A 138 -14.30 4.06 0.78
C LYS A 138 -13.87 2.60 0.72
N PHE A 139 -13.64 1.94 1.86
CA PHE A 139 -13.12 0.57 1.90
C PHE A 139 -13.99 -0.46 1.15
N HIS A 140 -15.30 -0.26 1.15
CA HIS A 140 -16.24 -1.19 0.52
C HIS A 140 -16.53 -0.90 -0.96
N GLN A 141 -16.02 0.21 -1.49
CA GLN A 141 -16.17 0.55 -2.90
C GLN A 141 -15.40 -0.44 -3.78
N PRO A 142 -15.89 -0.69 -5.01
CA PRO A 142 -15.13 -1.49 -5.97
C PRO A 142 -13.81 -0.80 -6.30
N ILE A 143 -12.78 -1.61 -6.50
CA ILE A 143 -11.51 -1.23 -7.13
C ILE A 143 -11.28 -2.16 -8.32
N SER A 144 -10.26 -1.91 -9.16
CA SER A 144 -10.07 -2.58 -10.46
C SER A 144 -10.45 -4.06 -10.49
N ASP A 145 -9.90 -4.85 -9.57
CA ASP A 145 -10.07 -6.31 -9.55
C ASP A 145 -10.81 -6.82 -8.30
N ARG A 146 -11.50 -5.94 -7.57
CA ARG A 146 -12.28 -6.31 -6.39
C ARG A 146 -13.66 -5.66 -6.45
N PRO A 147 -14.75 -6.44 -6.52
CA PRO A 147 -16.09 -5.89 -6.49
C PRO A 147 -16.39 -5.21 -5.14
N ALA A 148 -17.50 -4.48 -5.10
CA ALA A 148 -17.99 -3.94 -3.84
C ALA A 148 -18.13 -5.05 -2.79
N SER A 149 -17.75 -4.75 -1.54
CA SER A 149 -17.75 -5.74 -0.46
C SER A 149 -18.79 -5.39 0.59
N ALA A 150 -19.30 -6.41 1.28
CA ALA A 150 -20.31 -6.22 2.31
C ALA A 150 -19.76 -5.40 3.51
N PRO A 151 -20.55 -4.47 4.08
CA PRO A 151 -20.09 -3.55 5.14
C PRO A 151 -19.51 -4.24 6.39
N PHE A 152 -20.03 -5.42 6.74
CA PHE A 152 -19.58 -6.15 7.92
C PHE A 152 -18.09 -6.58 7.87
N ARG A 153 -17.48 -6.58 6.67
CA ARG A 153 -16.05 -6.88 6.47
C ARG A 153 -15.10 -5.76 6.94
N THR A 154 -15.63 -4.67 7.51
CA THR A 154 -14.85 -3.64 8.22
C THR A 154 -14.15 -4.22 9.46
N VAL A 155 -14.79 -5.15 10.17
CA VAL A 155 -14.21 -5.86 11.30
C VAL A 155 -13.91 -7.30 10.86
N PHE A 156 -12.72 -7.83 11.18
CA PHE A 156 -12.37 -9.20 10.80
C PHE A 156 -13.19 -10.23 11.60
N PRO A 157 -13.43 -11.44 11.05
CA PRO A 157 -14.05 -12.49 11.83
C PRO A 157 -13.14 -12.92 12.99
N ILE A 158 -13.75 -13.34 14.10
CA ILE A 158 -13.04 -14.10 15.12
C ILE A 158 -12.79 -15.51 14.56
N PRO A 159 -11.55 -16.03 14.61
CA PRO A 159 -11.25 -17.38 14.14
C PRO A 159 -12.12 -18.45 14.83
N VAL A 160 -12.58 -19.44 14.08
CA VAL A 160 -13.48 -20.50 14.57
C VAL A 160 -12.87 -21.29 15.73
N ASP A 161 -11.55 -21.58 15.67
CA ASP A 161 -10.85 -22.26 16.75
C ASP A 161 -10.87 -21.46 18.05
N VAL A 162 -10.80 -20.13 17.97
CA VAL A 162 -10.87 -19.23 19.13
C VAL A 162 -12.28 -19.22 19.75
N LEU A 163 -13.32 -19.21 18.91
CA LEU A 163 -14.72 -19.33 19.38
C LEU A 163 -15.00 -20.69 20.03
N SER A 164 -14.36 -21.74 19.50
CA SER A 164 -14.51 -23.10 20.02
C SER A 164 -13.83 -23.28 21.39
N LEU A 165 -12.71 -22.58 21.60
CA LEU A 165 -11.97 -22.58 22.88
C LEU A 165 -12.58 -21.66 23.94
N ASN A 166 -13.25 -20.58 23.54
CA ASN A 166 -13.82 -19.61 24.48
C ASN A 166 -15.28 -19.29 24.15
N THR A 167 -16.19 -19.98 24.84
CA THR A 167 -17.65 -19.85 24.68
C THR A 167 -18.22 -18.51 25.15
N ASN A 168 -17.41 -17.65 25.79
CA ASN A 168 -17.81 -16.28 26.13
C ASN A 168 -17.68 -15.31 24.95
N LEU A 169 -17.00 -15.71 23.87
CA LEU A 169 -16.86 -14.89 22.67
C LEU A 169 -18.04 -15.12 21.74
N THR A 170 -18.58 -14.03 21.22
CA THR A 170 -19.58 -14.05 20.15
C THR A 170 -18.95 -13.54 18.87
N GLN A 171 -19.30 -14.16 17.74
CA GLN A 171 -18.78 -13.78 16.43
C GLN A 171 -19.16 -12.32 16.09
N ASN A 172 -18.29 -11.65 15.35
CA ASN A 172 -18.57 -10.32 14.81
C ASN A 172 -19.80 -10.37 13.86
N PRO A 173 -20.68 -9.36 13.90
CA PRO A 173 -21.91 -9.37 13.11
C PRO A 173 -21.67 -9.62 11.62
N GLY A 174 -22.54 -10.43 10.99
CA GLY A 174 -22.51 -10.72 9.55
C GLY A 174 -21.64 -11.92 9.14
N TYR A 175 -20.78 -12.44 10.03
CA TYR A 175 -20.06 -13.69 9.81
C TYR A 175 -20.86 -14.88 10.35
N THR A 176 -20.88 -15.98 9.59
CA THR A 176 -21.43 -17.27 10.05
C THR A 176 -20.38 -18.04 10.85
N ASN A 177 -20.84 -18.83 11.82
CA ASN A 177 -19.99 -19.79 12.54
C ASN A 177 -19.75 -21.04 11.70
#